data_AF-A0A2N0Z196-F1
#
_entry.id   AF-A0A2N0Z196-F1
#
_cell.length_a   1.000
_cell.length_b   1.000
_cell.length_c   1.000
_cell.angle_alpha   90.00
_cell.angle_beta   90.00
_cell.angle_gamma   90.00
#
_symmetry.space_group_name_H-M   'P 1'
#
loop_
_entity.id
_entity.type
_entity.pdbx_description
1 polymer ?
#
loop_
_entity_poly.entity_id
_entity_poly.type
_entity_poly.pdbx_seq_one_letter_code
_entity_poly.pdbx_strand_id
1 'polypeptide(L)'
;MAKTKEYENLVTVHAQKLFHLVFCVVRDEELASRVVEKVFVTAYSRFFEMEQEDFEKYLFQLAAKTAVTCNKTTKKQQRSEKIKKQSSINSSIIEEQKSYSKLISKPKIHIEAIQTKAFLLRS
;
A
#
# COMPACT_ATOMS: atom_id res chain seq x y z
N MET A 1 9.56 32.61 -28.82
CA MET A 1 10.28 31.35 -29.13
C MET A 1 11.52 31.11 -28.27
N ALA A 2 12.28 32.14 -27.85
CA ALA A 2 13.49 31.94 -27.01
C ALA A 2 13.21 31.25 -25.65
N LYS A 3 12.19 31.71 -24.90
CA LYS A 3 11.85 31.15 -23.58
C LYS A 3 11.43 29.68 -23.58
N THR A 4 10.83 29.18 -24.67
CA THR A 4 10.46 27.76 -24.78
C THR A 4 11.71 26.87 -24.86
N LYS A 5 12.73 27.32 -25.58
CA LYS A 5 14.01 26.60 -25.71
C LYS A 5 14.80 26.60 -24.41
N GLU A 6 14.72 27.70 -23.64
CA GLU A 6 15.28 27.77 -22.28
C GLU A 6 14.62 26.74 -21.35
N TYR A 7 13.31 26.59 -21.44
CA TYR A 7 12.58 25.57 -20.68
C TYR A 7 13.00 24.14 -21.06
N GLU A 8 13.11 23.83 -22.36
CA GLU A 8 13.57 22.52 -22.83
C GLU A 8 14.98 22.17 -22.33
N ASN A 9 15.89 23.16 -22.32
CA ASN A 9 17.23 22.99 -21.75
C ASN A 9 17.15 22.70 -20.25
N LEU A 10 16.32 23.43 -19.52
CA LEU A 10 16.13 23.25 -18.08
C LEU A 10 15.56 21.86 -17.76
N VAL A 11 14.57 21.40 -18.52
CA VAL A 11 14.03 20.03 -18.43
C VAL A 11 15.16 19.02 -18.60
N THR A 12 15.97 19.17 -19.65
CA THR A 12 17.06 18.23 -19.96
C THR A 12 18.11 18.18 -18.85
N VAL A 13 18.49 19.34 -18.30
CA VAL A 13 19.50 19.45 -17.24
C VAL A 13 19.02 18.87 -15.91
N HIS A 14 17.75 19.07 -15.56
CA HIS A 14 17.23 18.72 -14.25
C HIS A 14 16.44 17.42 -14.20
N ALA A 15 16.03 16.85 -15.35
CA ALA A 15 15.20 15.64 -15.40
C ALA A 15 15.81 14.48 -14.59
N GLN A 16 17.11 14.20 -14.77
CA GLN A 16 17.77 13.11 -14.06
C GLN A 16 17.87 13.37 -12.55
N LYS A 17 18.14 14.61 -12.13
CA LYS A 17 18.21 15.01 -10.71
C LYS A 17 16.84 14.90 -10.04
N LEU A 18 15.79 15.39 -10.71
CA LEU A 18 14.41 15.29 -10.26
C LEU A 18 13.94 13.85 -10.17
N PHE A 19 14.27 13.04 -11.18
CA PHE A 19 13.99 11.61 -11.16
C PHE A 19 14.63 10.93 -9.96
N HIS A 20 15.92 11.15 -9.71
CA HIS A 20 16.60 10.54 -8.58
C HIS A 20 15.98 10.96 -7.23
N LEU A 21 15.63 12.24 -7.07
CA LEU A 21 14.97 12.76 -5.88
C LEU A 21 13.60 12.10 -5.65
N VAL A 22 12.78 12.04 -6.70
CA VAL A 22 11.44 11.43 -6.64
C VAL A 22 11.56 9.92 -6.38
N PHE A 23 12.47 9.24 -7.07
CA PHE A 23 12.71 7.82 -6.91
C PHE A 23 13.14 7.46 -5.47
N CYS A 24 13.96 8.31 -4.83
CA CYS A 24 14.33 8.12 -3.42
C CYS A 24 13.13 8.12 -2.47
N VAL A 25 12.06 8.85 -2.82
CA VAL A 25 10.83 8.95 -2.01
C VAL A 25 9.86 7.81 -2.35
N VAL A 26 9.66 7.53 -3.63
CA VAL A 26 8.61 6.63 -4.12
C VAL A 26 9.09 5.17 -4.19
N ARG A 27 10.36 4.94 -4.53
CA ARG A 27 10.98 3.61 -4.73
C ARG A 27 10.30 2.75 -5.80
N ASP A 28 9.72 3.41 -6.79
CA ASP A 28 9.06 2.81 -7.96
C ASP A 28 9.47 3.66 -9.17
N GLU A 29 10.08 3.01 -10.16
CA GLU A 29 10.65 3.64 -11.34
C GLU A 29 9.58 4.26 -12.25
N GLU A 30 8.51 3.52 -12.54
CA GLU A 30 7.42 3.99 -13.39
C GLU A 30 6.68 5.16 -12.73
N LEU A 31 6.40 5.05 -11.42
CA LEU A 31 5.73 6.10 -10.69
C LEU A 31 6.64 7.33 -10.55
N ALA A 32 7.96 7.14 -10.40
CA ALA A 32 8.90 8.26 -10.40
C ALA A 32 8.92 8.99 -11.74
N SER A 33 8.96 8.27 -12.87
CA SER A 33 8.92 8.88 -14.21
C SER A 33 7.63 9.70 -14.40
N ARG A 34 6.47 9.13 -14.07
CA ARG A 34 5.18 9.83 -14.17
C ARG A 34 5.10 11.08 -13.31
N VAL A 35 5.68 11.04 -12.10
CA VAL A 35 5.72 12.21 -11.21
C VAL A 35 6.60 13.30 -11.80
N VAL A 36 7.77 12.97 -12.35
CA VAL A 36 8.66 13.94 -13.00
C VAL A 36 7.98 14.61 -14.20
N GLU A 37 7.36 13.82 -15.09
CA GLU A 37 6.60 14.35 -16.22
C GLU A 37 5.49 15.31 -15.76
N LYS A 38 4.71 14.89 -14.77
CA LYS A 38 3.63 15.72 -14.21
C LYS A 38 4.15 17.03 -13.63
N VAL A 39 5.30 16.99 -12.95
CA VAL A 39 5.92 18.17 -12.34
C VAL A 39 6.36 19.14 -13.42
N PHE A 40 7.02 18.68 -14.48
CA PHE A 40 7.42 19.56 -15.59
C PHE A 40 6.20 20.16 -16.29
N VAL A 41 5.21 19.35 -16.68
CA VAL A 41 3.97 19.85 -17.31
C VAL A 41 3.29 20.92 -16.44
N THR A 42 3.21 20.69 -15.13
CA THR A 42 2.63 21.66 -14.19
C THR A 42 3.46 22.94 -14.12
N ALA A 43 4.78 22.79 -14.00
CA ALA A 43 5.70 23.91 -13.84
C ALA A 43 5.85 24.76 -15.12
N TYR A 44 5.61 24.20 -16.31
CA TYR A 44 5.70 24.94 -17.58
C TYR A 44 4.84 26.21 -17.58
N SER A 45 3.62 26.14 -17.01
CA SER A 45 2.72 27.29 -16.92
C SER A 45 3.30 28.46 -16.11
N ARG A 46 4.08 28.15 -15.05
CA ARG A 46 4.68 29.15 -14.17
C ARG A 46 6.08 29.60 -14.57
N PHE A 47 6.72 28.88 -15.49
CA PHE A 47 8.07 29.19 -15.94
C PHE A 47 8.18 30.61 -16.53
N PHE A 48 7.13 31.09 -17.19
CA PHE A 48 7.13 32.42 -17.81
C PHE A 48 6.96 33.57 -16.82
N GLU A 49 6.51 33.27 -15.59
CA GLU A 49 6.15 34.24 -14.55
C GLU A 49 7.27 34.44 -13.52
N MET A 50 8.29 33.59 -13.51
CA MET A 50 9.31 33.54 -12.47
C MET A 50 10.72 33.68 -13.05
N GLU A 51 11.65 34.19 -12.24
CA GLU A 51 13.07 34.11 -12.54
C GLU A 51 13.57 32.66 -12.44
N GLN A 52 14.61 32.34 -13.21
CA GLN A 52 15.10 30.96 -13.34
C GLN A 52 15.54 30.34 -12.00
N GLU A 53 16.18 31.12 -11.14
CA GLU A 53 16.70 30.63 -9.85
C GLU A 53 15.57 30.27 -8.87
N ASP A 54 14.50 31.08 -8.86
CA ASP A 54 13.30 30.79 -8.07
C ASP A 54 12.46 29.67 -8.69
N PHE A 55 12.49 29.56 -10.01
CA PHE A 55 11.83 28.46 -10.72
C PHE A 55 12.45 27.10 -10.38
N GLU A 56 13.78 27.00 -10.31
CA GLU A 56 14.44 25.75 -9.90
C GLU A 56 14.04 25.32 -8.49
N LYS A 57 14.07 26.25 -7.52
CA LYS A 57 13.62 25.97 -6.14
C LYS A 57 12.16 25.51 -6.12
N TYR A 58 11.30 26.18 -6.87
CA TYR A 58 9.90 25.82 -7.02
C TYR A 58 9.72 24.42 -7.60
N LEU A 59 10.50 24.07 -8.63
CA LEU A 59 10.46 22.78 -9.32
C LEU A 59 10.79 21.62 -8.39
N PHE A 60 11.88 21.73 -7.61
CA PHE A 60 12.26 20.72 -6.63
C PHE A 60 11.23 20.59 -5.49
N GLN A 61 10.68 21.73 -5.01
CA GLN A 61 9.64 21.70 -3.99
C GLN A 61 8.35 21.06 -4.49
N LEU A 62 7.95 21.35 -5.73
CA LEU A 62 6.79 20.76 -6.39
C LEU A 62 6.97 19.25 -6.56
N ALA A 63 8.15 18.80 -6.98
CA ALA A 63 8.49 17.39 -7.12
C ALA A 63 8.40 16.64 -5.79
N ALA A 64 9.00 17.18 -4.73
CA ALA A 64 8.95 16.58 -3.40
C ALA A 64 7.50 16.44 -2.89
N LYS A 65 6.69 17.50 -3.01
CA LYS A 65 5.27 17.47 -2.61
C LYS A 65 4.47 16.44 -3.41
N THR A 66 4.69 16.38 -4.72
CA THR A 66 3.99 15.46 -5.62
C THR A 66 4.37 14.01 -5.31
N ALA A 67 5.66 13.73 -5.12
CA ALA A 67 6.18 12.41 -4.76
C ALA A 67 5.59 11.91 -3.43
N VAL A 68 5.58 12.74 -2.38
CA VAL A 68 4.99 12.38 -1.08
C VAL A 68 3.50 12.10 -1.20
N THR A 69 2.79 12.89 -1.99
CA THR A 69 1.34 12.70 -2.22
C THR A 69 1.07 11.37 -2.91
N CYS A 70 1.79 11.07 -4.00
CA CYS A 70 1.67 9.83 -4.75
C CYS A 70 2.08 8.58 -3.92
N ASN A 71 3.06 8.71 -3.03
CA ASN A 71 3.48 7.62 -2.13
C ASN A 71 2.45 7.36 -1.01
N LYS A 72 1.81 8.42 -0.48
CA LYS A 72 0.74 8.28 0.52
C LYS A 72 -0.48 7.56 -0.06
N THR A 73 -0.86 7.85 -1.30
CA THR A 73 -1.99 7.20 -1.96
C THR A 73 -1.72 5.71 -2.22
N THR A 74 -0.54 5.37 -2.72
CA THR A 74 -0.14 3.96 -2.95
C THR A 74 -0.05 3.16 -1.65
N LYS A 75 0.54 3.71 -0.58
CA LYS A 75 0.56 3.05 0.74
C LYS A 75 -0.84 2.85 1.33
N LYS A 76 -1.74 3.82 1.18
CA LYS A 76 -3.13 3.70 1.63
C LYS A 76 -3.87 2.59 0.86
N GLN A 77 -3.65 2.52 -0.45
CA GLN A 77 -4.27 1.55 -1.34
C GLN A 77 -3.77 0.12 -1.07
N GLN A 78 -2.45 -0.06 -0.89
CA GLN A 78 -1.86 -1.35 -0.49
C GLN A 78 -2.34 -1.80 0.90
N ARG A 79 -2.52 -0.87 1.85
CA ARG A 79 -3.07 -1.20 3.18
C ARG A 79 -4.52 -1.68 3.08
N SER A 80 -5.36 -1.03 2.28
CA SER A 80 -6.74 -1.50 2.07
C SER A 80 -6.81 -2.89 1.43
N GLU A 81 -5.91 -3.21 0.50
CA GLU A 81 -5.87 -4.54 -0.12
C GLU A 81 -5.39 -5.63 0.84
N LYS A 82 -4.37 -5.33 1.68
CA LYS A 82 -3.92 -6.27 2.72
C LYS A 82 -5.02 -6.58 3.73
N ILE A 83 -5.77 -5.55 4.16
CA ILE A 83 -6.93 -5.74 5.06
C ILE A 83 -8.00 -6.61 4.40
N LYS A 84 -8.30 -6.39 3.11
CA LYS A 84 -9.29 -7.17 2.36
C LYS A 84 -8.90 -8.65 2.21
N LYS A 85 -7.60 -8.93 2.02
CA LYS A 85 -7.07 -10.31 2.00
C LYS A 85 -7.18 -10.98 3.37
N GLN A 86 -6.84 -10.27 4.46
CA GLN A 86 -6.98 -10.80 5.81
C GLN A 86 -8.44 -11.05 6.22
N SER A 87 -9.37 -10.18 5.84
CA SER A 87 -10.80 -10.42 6.09
C SER A 87 -11.32 -11.65 5.34
N SER A 88 -10.83 -11.90 4.11
CA SER A 88 -11.22 -13.07 3.31
C SER A 88 -10.70 -14.38 3.91
N ILE A 89 -9.47 -14.39 4.43
CA ILE A 89 -8.90 -15.56 5.13
C ILE A 89 -9.67 -15.83 6.42
N ASN A 90 -9.96 -14.79 7.20
CA ASN A 90 -10.71 -14.92 8.44
C ASN A 90 -12.13 -15.43 8.22
N SER A 91 -12.82 -15.03 7.14
CA SER A 91 -14.14 -15.57 6.80
C SER A 91 -14.09 -17.07 6.47
N SER A 92 -13.07 -17.53 5.74
CA SER A 92 -12.91 -18.95 5.40
C SER A 92 -12.64 -19.81 6.63
N ILE A 93 -11.82 -19.32 7.57
CA ILE A 93 -11.54 -20.01 8.84
C ILE A 93 -12.81 -20.12 9.70
N ILE A 94 -13.65 -19.07 9.74
CA ILE A 94 -14.93 -19.09 10.47
C ILE A 94 -15.92 -20.08 9.85
N GLU A 95 -15.96 -20.20 8.51
CA GLU A 95 -16.81 -21.19 7.84
C GLU A 95 -16.34 -22.62 8.10
N GLU A 96 -15.03 -22.89 8.08
CA GLU A 96 -14.50 -24.20 8.46
C GLU A 96 -14.85 -24.56 9.90
N GLN A 97 -14.66 -23.67 10.88
CA GLN A 97 -14.99 -23.97 12.28
C GLN A 97 -16.49 -24.17 12.52
N LYS A 98 -17.36 -23.47 11.78
CA LYS A 98 -18.81 -23.73 11.81
C LYS A 98 -19.16 -25.08 11.18
N SER A 99 -18.39 -25.55 10.20
CA SER A 99 -18.55 -26.88 9.62
C SER A 99 -18.13 -27.99 10.60
N TYR A 100 -16.98 -27.83 11.26
CA TYR A 100 -16.48 -28.80 12.26
C TYR A 100 -17.35 -28.88 13.52
N SER A 101 -17.89 -27.75 14.02
CA SER A 101 -18.78 -27.75 15.19
C SER A 101 -20.14 -28.41 14.93
N LYS A 102 -20.63 -28.43 13.68
CA LYS A 102 -21.84 -29.18 13.30
C LYS A 102 -21.65 -30.69 13.34
N LEU A 103 -20.42 -31.20 13.14
CA LEU A 103 -20.11 -32.63 13.21
C LEU A 103 -19.98 -33.15 14.65
N ILE A 104 -19.81 -32.27 15.64
CA ILE A 104 -19.61 -32.65 17.05
C ILE A 104 -20.95 -32.61 17.83
N SER A 105 -22.04 -32.22 17.19
CA SER A 105 -23.37 -32.11 17.80
C SER A 105 -24.19 -33.42 17.71
N LYS A 106 -23.80 -34.42 18.54
CA LYS A 106 -24.65 -35.41 19.28
C LYS A 106 -25.21 -36.66 18.53
N PRO A 107 -25.35 -37.84 19.19
CA PRO A 107 -26.06 -37.98 20.48
C PRO A 107 -25.46 -38.85 21.61
N LYS A 108 -25.88 -38.44 22.82
CA LYS A 108 -26.08 -39.16 24.09
C LYS A 108 -25.45 -40.56 24.23
N ILE A 109 -24.42 -40.64 25.06
CA ILE A 109 -24.05 -41.90 25.72
C ILE A 109 -25.12 -42.16 26.79
N HIS A 110 -25.93 -43.20 26.57
CA HIS A 110 -26.84 -43.75 27.56
C HIS A 110 -26.00 -44.40 28.66
N ILE A 111 -25.93 -43.79 29.84
CA ILE A 111 -25.26 -44.40 30.99
C ILE A 111 -26.29 -45.30 31.67
N GLU A 112 -26.44 -46.52 31.18
CA GLU A 112 -26.98 -47.62 31.99
C GLU A 112 -26.15 -48.88 31.77
N ALA A 113 -25.90 -49.57 32.89
CA ALA A 113 -25.35 -50.93 33.03
C ALA A 113 -23.86 -51.14 32.75
N ILE A 114 -23.01 -50.88 33.76
CA ILE A 114 -22.05 -51.88 34.27
C ILE A 114 -21.98 -51.75 35.81
N GLN A 115 -22.95 -52.34 36.51
CA GLN A 115 -22.68 -52.92 37.82
C GLN A 115 -22.00 -54.27 37.59
N THR A 116 -20.74 -54.45 38.03
CA THR A 116 -20.27 -55.62 38.81
C THR A 116 -18.74 -55.59 38.99
N LYS A 117 -18.30 -55.96 40.19
CA LYS A 117 -16.90 -56.21 40.64
C LYS A 117 -16.09 -55.04 41.19
N ALA A 118 -16.61 -54.38 42.23
CA ALA A 118 -15.77 -53.78 43.28
C ALA A 118 -16.21 -54.24 44.68
N PHE A 119 -16.62 -55.50 44.80
CA PHE A 119 -16.95 -56.17 46.08
C PHE A 119 -15.72 -56.88 46.72
N LEU A 120 -14.52 -56.78 46.15
CA LEU A 120 -13.34 -57.42 46.73
C LEU A 120 -12.16 -56.46 46.61
N LEU A 121 -11.95 -55.62 47.63
CA LEU A 121 -10.66 -55.03 48.06
C LEU A 121 -10.89 -53.95 49.15
N ARG A 122 -11.63 -54.32 50.20
CA ARG A 122 -11.50 -53.70 51.53
C ARG A 122 -11.46 -54.84 52.55
N SER A 123 -10.31 -55.49 52.58
CA SER A 123 -9.78 -56.11 53.80
C SER A 123 -9.36 -55.02 54.77
#